data_AF-A0A8T4CIB8-F1
#
_entry.id   AF-A0A8T4CIB8-F1
#
_cell.length_a   1.000
_cell.length_b   1.000
_cell.length_c   1.000
_cell.angle_alpha   90.00
_cell.angle_beta   90.00
_cell.angle_gamma   90.00
#
_symmetry.space_group_name_H-M   'P 1'
#
loop_
_entity.id
_entity.type
_entity.pdbx_description
1 polymer ?
#
loop_
_entity_poly.entity_id
_entity_poly.type
_entity_poly.pdbx_seq_one_letter_code
_entity_poly.pdbx_strand_id
1 'polypeptide(L)'
;MTSKIALEKPGIFVLLNGDEAVARGAVEAGVKLAASYPGTPSTEILEAIAEVAKDFGIYAEWSVNEIVATEVAAGASMAGIRSIVSMKHVGLNVAADAAMTLAYTGVDGGMVIAVCDDPAMHSSQNEQDTRYFSVHSNLPLLDAGNPQEALDMTREAFEISEKLQLPVIVRLTTRVAHGKARVRLHEIQKITRKAEFDKNGARWVMVPSNAIRQHRILQRKLAEAKRLVDNSKFNIIEDNGKEVGIVGSGIGYYYARSILDASKFSWLKLGFVYPFPTDLVKKFASKVKKIIVIEELRPYIEENLQRLKMKILGKEQLGLEEIGECTPDKIREAFARLRLCVKPAKLEVLDLPPRPPVLCPGCPHRAFYYALNMVNQFVNCEPQKCVGCVICEYACSWEKEKVFNPLKSRIRAIRLDPFSNIAIACKACKEAPCVAACPEKALTQSTETGIVTVDEDKCNGCGWCIEACDYGAITLHPHKQKVIVCDMCNGKPECVQFCPEGALTLSGKATDKIVTGDIGCYTLGVLPPVNTVQTCL
;
A
#
# COMPACT_ATOMS: atom_id res chain seq x y z
N MET A 1 -14.39 -22.22 16.33
CA MET A 1 -13.92 -23.23 15.34
C MET A 1 -12.42 -23.30 15.48
N THR A 2 -11.81 -24.49 15.49
CA THR A 2 -10.34 -24.62 15.50
C THR A 2 -9.77 -24.00 14.24
N SER A 3 -8.78 -23.11 14.36
CA SER A 3 -8.16 -22.44 13.20
C SER A 3 -7.60 -23.48 12.23
N LYS A 4 -7.75 -23.23 10.92
CA LYS A 4 -7.38 -24.20 9.87
C LYS A 4 -5.89 -24.54 9.91
N ILE A 5 -5.06 -23.59 10.30
CA ILE A 5 -3.62 -23.78 10.36
C ILE A 5 -3.16 -24.53 11.62
N ALA A 6 -4.06 -24.77 12.60
CA ALA A 6 -3.76 -25.53 13.83
C ALA A 6 -4.03 -27.05 13.69
N LEU A 7 -4.57 -27.51 12.56
CA LEU A 7 -4.99 -28.91 12.41
C LEU A 7 -3.80 -29.89 12.45
N GLU A 8 -3.72 -30.72 13.48
CA GLU A 8 -2.73 -31.81 13.62
C GLU A 8 -3.19 -33.08 12.90
N LYS A 9 -3.43 -32.98 11.59
CA LYS A 9 -3.82 -34.13 10.75
C LYS A 9 -2.95 -34.20 9.49
N PRO A 10 -1.72 -34.73 9.58
CA PRO A 10 -0.84 -34.81 8.42
C PRO A 10 -1.47 -35.59 7.27
N GLY A 11 -1.25 -35.14 6.03
CA GLY A 11 -1.75 -35.79 4.83
C GLY A 11 -3.18 -35.41 4.42
N ILE A 12 -3.96 -34.73 5.26
CA ILE A 12 -5.25 -34.18 4.84
C ILE A 12 -5.06 -32.94 3.97
N PHE A 13 -6.09 -32.63 3.21
CA PHE A 13 -6.16 -31.41 2.41
C PHE A 13 -7.10 -30.39 3.06
N VAL A 14 -6.66 -29.14 3.09
CA VAL A 14 -7.44 -27.99 3.58
C VAL A 14 -7.40 -26.85 2.57
N LEU A 15 -8.40 -25.97 2.60
CA LEU A 15 -8.44 -24.80 1.73
C LEU A 15 -7.78 -23.61 2.43
N LEU A 16 -6.59 -23.24 1.96
CA LEU A 16 -5.80 -22.11 2.45
C LEU A 16 -5.51 -21.13 1.30
N ASN A 17 -5.46 -19.83 1.62
CA ASN A 17 -4.77 -18.86 0.76
C ASN A 17 -3.24 -18.97 0.93
N GLY A 18 -2.47 -18.23 0.14
CA GLY A 18 -1.01 -18.21 0.22
C GLY A 18 -0.49 -17.73 1.57
N ASP A 19 -1.09 -16.70 2.16
CA ASP A 19 -0.68 -16.15 3.46
C ASP A 19 -0.91 -17.16 4.60
N GLU A 20 -2.10 -17.75 4.67
CA GLU A 20 -2.46 -18.85 5.57
C GLU A 20 -1.52 -20.06 5.35
N ALA A 21 -1.06 -20.30 4.12
CA ALA A 21 -0.14 -21.37 3.80
C ALA A 21 1.30 -21.09 4.27
N VAL A 22 1.80 -19.85 4.15
CA VAL A 22 3.06 -19.43 4.79
C VAL A 22 2.96 -19.57 6.30
N ALA A 23 1.89 -19.06 6.91
CA ALA A 23 1.63 -19.18 8.34
C ALA A 23 1.63 -20.65 8.79
N ARG A 24 0.93 -21.50 8.04
CA ARG A 24 0.92 -22.95 8.28
C ARG A 24 2.31 -23.56 8.13
N GLY A 25 3.08 -23.16 7.11
CA GLY A 25 4.45 -23.63 6.91
C GLY A 25 5.37 -23.25 8.06
N ALA A 26 5.21 -22.05 8.62
CA ALA A 26 5.96 -21.60 9.79
C ALA A 26 5.59 -22.40 11.06
N VAL A 27 4.29 -22.65 11.28
CA VAL A 27 3.82 -23.52 12.36
C VAL A 27 4.38 -24.94 12.19
N GLU A 28 4.31 -25.51 10.99
CA GLU A 28 4.84 -26.85 10.70
C GLU A 28 6.36 -26.94 10.87
N ALA A 29 7.08 -25.84 10.68
CA ALA A 29 8.51 -25.74 10.94
C ALA A 29 8.84 -25.45 12.42
N GLY A 30 7.86 -25.37 13.32
CA GLY A 30 8.11 -25.15 14.74
C GLY A 30 8.62 -23.74 15.07
N VAL A 31 8.17 -22.73 14.33
CA VAL A 31 8.46 -21.31 14.64
C VAL A 31 8.03 -20.98 16.08
N LYS A 32 8.77 -20.09 16.75
CA LYS A 32 8.43 -19.63 18.12
C LYS A 32 8.35 -18.12 18.27
N LEU A 33 8.76 -17.38 17.26
CA LEU A 33 8.54 -15.94 17.19
C LEU A 33 8.06 -15.52 15.79
N ALA A 34 6.99 -14.72 15.74
CA ALA A 34 6.50 -14.08 14.54
C ALA A 34 6.34 -12.58 14.79
N ALA A 35 6.91 -11.74 13.93
CA ALA A 35 6.76 -10.29 13.99
C ALA A 35 6.34 -9.75 12.62
N SER A 36 5.59 -8.65 12.58
CA SER A 36 5.22 -7.99 11.34
C SER A 36 4.82 -6.54 11.58
N TYR A 37 4.77 -5.76 10.52
CA TYR A 37 4.08 -4.48 10.48
C TYR A 37 3.02 -4.53 9.36
N PRO A 38 1.82 -3.96 9.55
CA PRO A 38 0.73 -4.16 8.59
C PRO A 38 1.09 -3.68 7.18
N GLY A 39 0.92 -4.56 6.19
CA GLY A 39 1.24 -4.28 4.80
C GLY A 39 0.65 -5.31 3.85
N THR A 40 -0.50 -4.99 3.24
CA THR A 40 -1.14 -5.82 2.21
C THR A 40 -0.18 -5.99 1.03
N PRO A 41 0.00 -7.21 0.48
CA PRO A 41 -0.79 -8.43 0.71
C PRO A 41 -0.12 -9.45 1.64
N SER A 42 0.54 -9.02 2.73
CA SER A 42 1.24 -9.92 3.67
C SER A 42 0.66 -9.96 5.09
N THR A 43 -0.31 -9.10 5.39
CA THR A 43 -0.88 -8.89 6.73
C THR A 43 -1.42 -10.18 7.34
N GLU A 44 -2.10 -10.98 6.53
CA GLU A 44 -2.79 -12.20 6.94
C GLU A 44 -1.84 -13.28 7.46
N ILE A 45 -0.54 -13.23 7.13
CA ILE A 45 0.46 -14.19 7.62
C ILE A 45 0.56 -14.09 9.15
N LEU A 46 0.75 -12.88 9.69
CA LEU A 46 0.86 -12.70 11.14
C LEU A 46 -0.50 -12.90 11.81
N GLU A 47 -1.60 -12.43 11.22
CA GLU A 47 -2.94 -12.64 11.78
C GLU A 47 -3.23 -14.14 11.98
N ALA A 48 -2.95 -14.96 10.96
CA ALA A 48 -3.15 -16.40 11.02
C ALA A 48 -2.25 -17.05 12.08
N ILE A 49 -0.97 -16.66 12.19
CA ILE A 49 -0.08 -17.17 13.24
C ILE A 49 -0.57 -16.75 14.63
N ALA A 50 -1.02 -15.50 14.79
CA ALA A 50 -1.49 -14.95 16.06
C ALA A 50 -2.73 -15.69 16.59
N GLU A 51 -3.63 -16.15 15.72
CA GLU A 51 -4.79 -16.98 16.10
C GLU A 51 -4.39 -18.27 16.83
N VAL A 52 -3.27 -18.87 16.45
CA VAL A 52 -2.81 -20.18 16.97
C VAL A 52 -1.61 -20.06 17.90
N ALA A 53 -1.15 -18.83 18.15
CA ALA A 53 0.08 -18.56 18.87
C ALA A 53 0.12 -19.20 20.27
N LYS A 54 -1.00 -19.14 21.00
CA LYS A 54 -1.12 -19.75 22.33
C LYS A 54 -1.01 -21.28 22.30
N ASP A 55 -1.62 -21.91 21.28
CA ASP A 55 -1.67 -23.37 21.16
C ASP A 55 -0.29 -23.96 20.88
N PHE A 56 0.55 -23.23 20.13
CA PHE A 56 1.90 -23.67 19.74
C PHE A 56 3.04 -23.00 20.52
N GLY A 57 2.72 -22.12 21.49
CA GLY A 57 3.72 -21.37 22.26
C GLY A 57 4.58 -20.44 21.41
N ILE A 58 3.94 -19.71 20.49
CA ILE A 58 4.56 -18.73 19.61
C ILE A 58 4.36 -17.34 20.21
N TYR A 59 5.42 -16.55 20.29
CA TYR A 59 5.32 -15.11 20.53
C TYR A 59 4.99 -14.41 19.21
N ALA A 60 3.82 -13.80 19.10
CA ALA A 60 3.36 -13.10 17.90
C ALA A 60 3.09 -11.62 18.22
N GLU A 61 3.69 -10.70 17.46
CA GLU A 61 3.50 -9.26 17.69
C GLU A 61 3.39 -8.43 16.40
N TRP A 62 2.57 -7.38 16.48
CA TRP A 62 2.67 -6.24 15.57
C TRP A 62 3.71 -5.28 16.11
N SER A 63 4.80 -5.09 15.38
CA SER A 63 5.87 -4.16 15.75
C SER A 63 5.52 -2.73 15.32
N VAL A 64 6.35 -1.75 15.68
CA VAL A 64 6.10 -0.33 15.39
C VAL A 64 6.33 0.06 13.92
N ASN A 65 7.19 -0.68 13.20
CA ASN A 65 7.48 -0.58 11.78
C ASN A 65 8.24 -1.85 11.32
N GLU A 66 8.56 -1.95 10.03
CA GLU A 66 9.19 -3.14 9.43
C GLU A 66 10.64 -3.39 9.89
N ILE A 67 11.40 -2.33 10.16
CA ILE A 67 12.78 -2.46 10.66
C ILE A 67 12.76 -3.09 12.06
N VAL A 68 11.91 -2.60 12.96
CA VAL A 68 11.77 -3.18 14.31
C VAL A 68 11.24 -4.61 14.24
N ALA A 69 10.27 -4.91 13.37
CA ALA A 69 9.80 -6.28 13.18
C ALA A 69 10.93 -7.24 12.77
N THR A 70 11.82 -6.77 11.87
CA THR A 70 12.98 -7.53 11.41
C THR A 70 14.00 -7.74 12.52
N GLU A 71 14.27 -6.71 13.34
CA GLU A 71 15.21 -6.78 14.46
C GLU A 71 14.71 -7.68 15.60
N VAL A 72 13.40 -7.65 15.90
CA VAL A 72 12.78 -8.56 16.87
C VAL A 72 12.91 -10.02 16.40
N ALA A 73 12.63 -10.28 15.12
CA ALA A 73 12.83 -11.60 14.53
C ALA A 73 14.30 -12.04 14.55
N ALA A 74 15.23 -11.13 14.24
CA ALA A 74 16.65 -11.38 14.31
C ALA A 74 17.11 -11.69 15.74
N GLY A 75 16.63 -10.97 16.75
CA GLY A 75 17.01 -11.19 18.15
C GLY A 75 16.66 -12.61 18.64
N ALA A 76 15.46 -13.10 18.32
CA ALA A 76 15.09 -14.49 18.62
C ALA A 76 15.98 -15.49 17.87
N SER A 77 16.25 -15.23 16.60
CA SER A 77 17.10 -16.07 15.76
C SER A 77 18.55 -16.12 16.24
N MET A 78 19.12 -15.00 16.69
CA MET A 78 20.44 -14.96 17.32
C MET A 78 20.50 -15.74 18.64
N ALA A 79 19.36 -15.92 19.32
CA ALA A 79 19.25 -16.77 20.50
C ALA A 79 18.97 -18.25 20.16
N GLY A 80 19.07 -18.65 18.89
CA GLY A 80 18.87 -20.03 18.42
C GLY A 80 17.42 -20.40 18.10
N ILE A 81 16.47 -19.46 18.22
CA ILE A 81 15.03 -19.72 18.08
C ILE A 81 14.56 -19.45 16.65
N ARG A 82 13.71 -20.33 16.08
CA ARG A 82 13.13 -20.11 14.76
C ARG A 82 12.17 -18.91 14.78
N SER A 83 12.39 -17.95 13.87
CA SER A 83 11.59 -16.74 13.76
C SER A 83 11.15 -16.47 12.31
N ILE A 84 9.99 -15.82 12.17
CA ILE A 84 9.50 -15.31 10.90
C ILE A 84 9.17 -13.83 11.01
N VAL A 85 9.50 -13.08 9.97
CA VAL A 85 9.00 -11.72 9.76
C VAL A 85 8.27 -11.66 8.43
N SER A 86 7.08 -11.04 8.40
CA SER A 86 6.30 -10.85 7.18
C SER A 86 6.11 -9.36 6.86
N MET A 87 6.21 -9.02 5.57
CA MET A 87 5.96 -7.67 5.05
C MET A 87 5.75 -7.72 3.53
N LYS A 88 5.28 -6.61 2.95
CA LYS A 88 5.31 -6.44 1.49
C LYS A 88 6.67 -5.91 1.01
N HIS A 89 6.93 -5.95 -0.29
CA HIS A 89 8.20 -5.47 -0.87
C HIS A 89 8.60 -4.03 -0.45
N VAL A 90 7.64 -3.12 -0.23
CA VAL A 90 7.94 -1.74 0.20
C VAL A 90 8.47 -1.73 1.63
N GLY A 91 7.85 -2.54 2.49
CA GLY A 91 8.28 -2.73 3.87
C GLY A 91 9.67 -3.33 3.98
N LEU A 92 10.04 -4.20 3.04
CA LEU A 92 11.41 -4.73 2.97
C LEU A 92 12.45 -3.65 2.72
N ASN A 93 12.11 -2.56 2.00
CA ASN A 93 13.00 -1.41 1.89
C ASN A 93 13.16 -0.65 3.19
N VAL A 94 12.08 -0.51 3.97
CA VAL A 94 12.13 0.09 5.31
C VAL A 94 13.03 -0.75 6.22
N ALA A 95 12.98 -2.08 6.09
CA ALA A 95 13.82 -3.02 6.82
C ALA A 95 15.20 -3.29 6.17
N ALA A 96 15.56 -2.61 5.09
CA ALA A 96 16.71 -2.99 4.28
C ALA A 96 18.04 -2.96 5.04
N ASP A 97 18.24 -1.95 5.89
CA ASP A 97 19.46 -1.81 6.70
C ASP A 97 19.66 -3.04 7.63
N ALA A 98 18.61 -3.43 8.34
CA ALA A 98 18.62 -4.62 9.19
C ALA A 98 18.81 -5.91 8.36
N ALA A 99 18.05 -6.09 7.29
CA ALA A 99 18.11 -7.28 6.44
C ALA A 99 19.50 -7.47 5.80
N MET A 100 20.12 -6.40 5.29
CA MET A 100 21.46 -6.45 4.71
C MET A 100 22.54 -6.71 5.76
N THR A 101 22.41 -6.12 6.95
CA THR A 101 23.33 -6.37 8.07
C THR A 101 23.25 -7.83 8.53
N LEU A 102 22.05 -8.43 8.50
CA LEU A 102 21.83 -9.84 8.82
C LEU A 102 22.47 -10.81 7.83
N ALA A 103 22.69 -10.40 6.57
CA ALA A 103 23.48 -11.21 5.65
C ALA A 103 24.93 -11.40 6.13
N TYR A 104 25.48 -10.42 6.87
CA TYR A 104 26.84 -10.47 7.38
C TYR A 104 26.92 -11.18 8.73
N THR A 105 26.11 -10.76 9.69
CA THR A 105 26.08 -11.37 11.04
C THR A 105 25.58 -12.81 10.99
N GLY A 106 24.67 -13.10 10.06
CA GLY A 106 23.97 -14.36 9.94
C GLY A 106 23.00 -14.59 11.09
N VAL A 107 22.57 -15.83 11.21
CA VAL A 107 21.57 -16.29 12.18
C VAL A 107 21.97 -17.64 12.77
N ASP A 108 21.42 -18.01 13.93
CA ASP A 108 21.62 -19.34 14.53
C ASP A 108 20.35 -20.19 14.51
N GLY A 109 19.22 -19.64 14.94
CA GLY A 109 17.89 -20.18 14.67
C GLY A 109 17.44 -19.80 13.26
N GLY A 110 16.73 -20.68 12.57
CA GLY A 110 16.26 -20.36 11.22
C GLY A 110 15.39 -19.11 11.21
N MET A 111 15.70 -18.18 10.30
CA MET A 111 14.96 -16.94 10.13
C MET A 111 14.40 -16.87 8.70
N VAL A 112 13.08 -16.72 8.60
CA VAL A 112 12.39 -16.54 7.33
C VAL A 112 11.88 -15.10 7.21
N ILE A 113 12.16 -14.47 6.08
CA ILE A 113 11.59 -13.18 5.70
C ILE A 113 10.54 -13.46 4.62
N ALA A 114 9.27 -13.48 4.98
CA ALA A 114 8.17 -13.66 4.04
C ALA A 114 7.84 -12.31 3.39
N VAL A 115 8.04 -12.21 2.08
CA VAL A 115 7.89 -10.97 1.32
C VAL A 115 6.84 -11.15 0.25
N CYS A 116 5.77 -10.37 0.31
CA CYS A 116 4.76 -10.36 -0.74
C CYS A 116 4.99 -9.17 -1.70
N ASP A 117 5.30 -9.48 -2.95
CA ASP A 117 5.36 -8.51 -4.04
C ASP A 117 3.95 -8.16 -4.52
N ASP A 118 3.74 -6.91 -4.95
CA ASP A 118 2.45 -6.41 -5.42
C ASP A 118 2.44 -6.02 -6.91
N PRO A 119 2.55 -6.98 -7.85
CA PRO A 119 2.38 -6.70 -9.27
C PRO A 119 1.03 -6.03 -9.55
N ALA A 120 1.05 -5.07 -10.46
CA ALA A 120 -0.02 -4.12 -10.77
C ALA A 120 -0.41 -3.15 -9.64
N MET A 121 0.36 -3.13 -8.53
CA MET A 121 0.21 -2.13 -7.46
C MET A 121 -1.21 -2.04 -6.89
N HIS A 122 -1.84 -3.17 -6.56
CA HIS A 122 -3.22 -3.15 -6.04
C HIS A 122 -3.33 -2.35 -4.73
N SER A 123 -2.24 -2.31 -3.96
CA SER A 123 -2.17 -1.70 -2.64
C SER A 123 -0.82 -1.02 -2.36
N SER A 124 -0.01 -0.79 -3.40
CA SER A 124 1.36 -0.28 -3.31
C SER A 124 1.61 0.94 -4.20
N GLN A 125 2.65 1.70 -3.88
CA GLN A 125 3.02 2.94 -4.59
C GLN A 125 3.85 2.68 -5.85
N ASN A 126 4.50 1.53 -5.89
CA ASN A 126 5.34 1.09 -6.99
C ASN A 126 5.33 -0.44 -7.04
N GLU A 127 5.73 -0.99 -8.19
CA GLU A 127 6.05 -2.40 -8.33
C GLU A 127 7.51 -2.62 -8.00
N GLN A 128 7.80 -3.66 -7.24
CA GLN A 128 9.16 -4.08 -6.95
C GLN A 128 9.29 -5.58 -7.07
N ASP A 129 10.50 -6.00 -7.46
CA ASP A 129 10.82 -7.40 -7.67
C ASP A 129 11.88 -7.83 -6.65
N THR A 130 11.43 -8.59 -5.64
CA THR A 130 12.27 -9.01 -4.52
C THR A 130 13.43 -9.93 -4.95
N ARG A 131 13.41 -10.49 -6.16
CA ARG A 131 14.54 -11.24 -6.73
C ARG A 131 15.77 -10.34 -6.89
N TYR A 132 15.59 -9.06 -7.27
CA TYR A 132 16.69 -8.10 -7.34
C TYR A 132 17.13 -7.61 -5.97
N PHE A 133 16.22 -7.49 -5.00
CA PHE A 133 16.60 -7.21 -3.60
C PHE A 133 17.50 -8.32 -3.05
N SER A 134 17.25 -9.58 -3.41
CA SER A 134 18.07 -10.72 -2.99
C SER A 134 19.49 -10.67 -3.59
N VAL A 135 19.60 -10.24 -4.85
CA VAL A 135 20.92 -9.96 -5.47
C VAL A 135 21.67 -8.87 -4.70
N HIS A 136 20.97 -7.81 -4.29
CA HIS A 136 21.57 -6.70 -3.58
C HIS A 136 21.97 -7.06 -2.14
N SER A 137 21.10 -7.75 -1.41
CA SER A 137 21.29 -8.15 -0.01
C SER A 137 22.14 -9.40 0.19
N ASN A 138 22.35 -10.20 -0.86
CA ASN A 138 22.97 -11.53 -0.80
C ASN A 138 22.21 -12.53 0.09
N LEU A 139 20.89 -12.40 0.20
CA LEU A 139 20.05 -13.34 0.95
C LEU A 139 19.43 -14.37 0.00
N PRO A 140 19.48 -15.68 0.31
CA PRO A 140 18.83 -16.72 -0.48
C PRO A 140 17.31 -16.47 -0.63
N LEU A 141 16.74 -16.78 -1.80
CA LEU A 141 15.31 -16.56 -2.08
C LEU A 141 14.61 -17.76 -2.72
N LEU A 142 13.50 -18.16 -2.10
CA LEU A 142 12.50 -19.09 -2.64
C LEU A 142 11.32 -18.31 -3.21
N ASP A 143 10.83 -18.68 -4.40
CA ASP A 143 9.76 -17.98 -5.14
C ASP A 143 8.54 -18.90 -5.31
N ALA A 144 7.53 -18.73 -4.45
CA ALA A 144 6.37 -19.61 -4.39
C ALA A 144 5.35 -19.29 -5.49
N GLY A 145 4.91 -20.31 -6.24
CA GLY A 145 3.95 -20.12 -7.33
C GLY A 145 2.50 -20.42 -7.02
N ASN A 146 2.22 -21.01 -5.86
CA ASN A 146 0.87 -21.38 -5.40
C ASN A 146 0.88 -21.61 -3.87
N PRO A 147 -0.30 -21.72 -3.23
CA PRO A 147 -0.38 -21.94 -1.78
C PRO A 147 0.30 -23.22 -1.27
N GLN A 148 0.32 -24.32 -2.03
CA GLN A 148 1.03 -25.53 -1.58
C GLN A 148 2.54 -25.27 -1.46
N GLU A 149 3.11 -24.57 -2.42
CA GLU A 149 4.52 -24.16 -2.37
C GLU A 149 4.80 -23.13 -1.31
N ALA A 150 3.91 -22.18 -1.07
CA ALA A 150 4.08 -21.22 0.00
C ALA A 150 4.31 -21.94 1.34
N LEU A 151 3.53 -23.00 1.62
CA LEU A 151 3.74 -23.86 2.78
C LEU A 151 5.08 -24.61 2.70
N ASP A 152 5.30 -25.37 1.62
CA ASP A 152 6.45 -26.28 1.50
C ASP A 152 7.79 -25.53 1.49
N MET A 153 7.84 -24.39 0.80
CA MET A 153 9.02 -23.52 0.73
C MET A 153 9.27 -22.81 2.05
N THR A 154 8.23 -22.38 2.78
CA THR A 154 8.41 -21.80 4.13
C THR A 154 9.07 -22.80 5.07
N ARG A 155 8.65 -24.07 5.05
CA ARG A 155 9.28 -25.12 5.84
C ARG A 155 10.74 -25.33 5.47
N GLU A 156 11.02 -25.45 4.17
CA GLU A 156 12.39 -25.62 3.70
C GLU A 156 13.26 -24.39 3.98
N ALA A 157 12.69 -23.19 3.95
CA ALA A 157 13.41 -21.94 4.21
C ALA A 157 14.04 -21.94 5.60
N PHE A 158 13.37 -22.47 6.63
CA PHE A 158 13.95 -22.63 7.96
C PHE A 158 15.15 -23.58 7.96
N GLU A 159 15.06 -24.72 7.27
CA GLU A 159 16.14 -25.70 7.16
C GLU A 159 17.36 -25.13 6.40
N ILE A 160 17.10 -24.44 5.27
CA ILE A 160 18.14 -23.74 4.49
C ILE A 160 18.78 -22.63 5.34
N SER A 161 17.96 -21.87 6.07
CA SER A 161 18.42 -20.76 6.91
C SER A 161 19.38 -21.24 7.99
N GLU A 162 19.06 -22.35 8.66
CA GLU A 162 19.90 -22.93 9.71
C GLU A 162 21.18 -23.53 9.14
N LYS A 163 21.08 -24.23 8.01
CA LYS A 163 22.24 -24.81 7.35
C LYS A 163 23.23 -23.75 6.88
N LEU A 164 22.75 -22.67 6.29
CA LEU A 164 23.59 -21.58 5.80
C LEU A 164 23.94 -20.55 6.87
N GLN A 165 23.25 -20.58 8.03
CA GLN A 165 23.26 -19.52 9.02
C GLN A 165 23.00 -18.15 8.38
N LEU A 166 21.99 -18.07 7.50
CA LEU A 166 21.53 -16.83 6.82
C LEU A 166 20.00 -16.72 6.90
N PRO A 167 19.43 -15.52 6.99
CA PRO A 167 18.00 -15.35 6.72
C PRO A 167 17.67 -15.82 5.30
N VAL A 168 16.48 -16.41 5.12
CA VAL A 168 15.99 -16.85 3.80
C VAL A 168 14.71 -16.11 3.46
N ILE A 169 14.65 -15.54 2.26
CA ILE A 169 13.46 -14.87 1.76
C ILE A 169 12.52 -15.90 1.14
N VAL A 170 11.24 -15.85 1.52
CA VAL A 170 10.16 -16.56 0.82
C VAL A 170 9.29 -15.51 0.16
N ARG A 171 9.33 -15.48 -1.18
CA ARG A 171 8.61 -14.53 -2.01
C ARG A 171 7.26 -15.11 -2.43
N LEU A 172 6.24 -14.26 -2.37
CA LEU A 172 4.92 -14.47 -2.97
C LEU A 172 4.58 -13.26 -3.84
N THR A 173 3.67 -13.43 -4.81
CA THR A 173 2.99 -12.30 -5.48
C THR A 173 1.55 -12.19 -4.99
N THR A 174 0.90 -11.02 -5.14
CA THR A 174 -0.49 -10.77 -4.67
C THR A 174 -1.47 -11.90 -4.99
N ARG A 175 -1.37 -12.49 -6.20
CA ARG A 175 -2.24 -13.60 -6.62
C ARG A 175 -1.94 -14.92 -5.93
N VAL A 176 -0.69 -15.15 -5.53
CA VAL A 176 -0.32 -16.31 -4.71
C VAL A 176 -0.75 -16.09 -3.26
N ALA A 177 -0.47 -14.93 -2.68
CA ALA A 177 -0.80 -14.56 -1.30
C ALA A 177 -2.30 -14.69 -1.01
N HIS A 178 -3.15 -14.08 -1.85
CA HIS A 178 -4.60 -14.09 -1.64
C HIS A 178 -5.35 -15.21 -2.38
N GLY A 179 -4.69 -15.91 -3.31
CA GLY A 179 -5.29 -17.03 -4.05
C GLY A 179 -5.46 -18.26 -3.16
N LYS A 180 -6.63 -18.91 -3.22
CA LYS A 180 -6.93 -20.11 -2.42
C LYS A 180 -6.72 -21.38 -3.21
N ALA A 181 -6.11 -22.37 -2.58
CA ALA A 181 -5.94 -23.70 -3.15
C ALA A 181 -6.09 -24.79 -2.11
N ARG A 182 -6.26 -26.02 -2.60
CA ARG A 182 -6.27 -27.22 -1.76
C ARG A 182 -4.82 -27.55 -1.36
N VAL A 183 -4.47 -27.32 -0.11
CA VAL A 183 -3.12 -27.50 0.46
C VAL A 183 -3.08 -28.77 1.32
N ARG A 184 -2.11 -29.64 1.06
CA ARG A 184 -1.81 -30.84 1.83
C ARG A 184 -0.96 -30.46 3.04
N LEU A 185 -1.45 -30.81 4.22
CA LEU A 185 -0.76 -30.57 5.48
C LEU A 185 0.33 -31.61 5.72
N HIS A 186 1.42 -31.21 6.38
CA HIS A 186 2.42 -32.13 6.90
C HIS A 186 2.40 -32.17 8.42
N GLU A 187 3.32 -32.96 8.97
CA GLU A 187 3.53 -33.04 10.41
C GLU A 187 4.11 -31.74 10.96
N ILE A 188 3.54 -31.30 12.09
CA ILE A 188 4.03 -30.14 12.83
C ILE A 188 5.26 -30.57 13.64
N GLN A 189 6.41 -29.99 13.33
CA GLN A 189 7.65 -30.29 14.05
C GLN A 189 7.62 -29.69 15.46
N LYS A 190 7.75 -30.54 16.47
CA LYS A 190 7.91 -30.11 17.87
C LYS A 190 9.37 -29.84 18.17
N ILE A 191 9.83 -28.64 17.82
CA ILE A 191 11.20 -28.20 18.10
C ILE A 191 11.26 -27.54 19.47
N THR A 192 12.07 -28.10 20.37
CA THR A 192 12.42 -27.47 21.65
C THR A 192 13.87 -27.03 21.59
N ARG A 193 14.10 -25.71 21.62
CA ARG A 193 15.44 -25.12 21.71
C ARG A 193 15.53 -24.27 22.96
N LYS A 194 16.66 -24.34 23.63
CA LYS A 194 16.97 -23.43 24.72
C LYS A 194 17.44 -22.11 24.12
N ALA A 195 16.77 -21.02 24.48
CA ALA A 195 17.18 -19.69 24.05
C ALA A 195 18.50 -19.34 24.75
N GLU A 196 19.59 -19.24 23.99
CA GLU A 196 20.91 -18.85 24.46
C GLU A 196 21.54 -17.91 23.45
N PHE A 197 21.98 -16.74 23.92
CA PHE A 197 22.67 -15.76 23.08
C PHE A 197 24.17 -15.80 23.37
N ASP A 198 24.96 -16.16 22.36
CA ASP A 198 26.41 -16.05 22.45
C ASP A 198 26.83 -14.57 22.39
N LYS A 199 27.79 -14.16 23.22
CA LYS A 199 28.27 -12.77 23.27
C LYS A 199 29.47 -12.53 22.35
N ASN A 200 29.55 -13.21 21.21
CA ASN A 200 30.65 -13.08 20.26
C ASN A 200 30.58 -11.73 19.52
N GLY A 201 31.15 -10.68 20.12
CA GLY A 201 31.17 -9.35 19.52
C GLY A 201 31.82 -9.30 18.13
N ALA A 202 32.75 -10.21 17.84
CA ALA A 202 33.38 -10.35 16.52
C ALA A 202 32.40 -10.82 15.42
N ARG A 203 31.32 -11.50 15.81
CA ARG A 203 30.23 -11.92 14.91
C ARG A 203 29.10 -10.91 14.86
N TRP A 204 28.70 -10.37 16.01
CA TRP A 204 27.46 -9.61 16.11
C TRP A 204 27.63 -8.09 15.94
N VAL A 205 28.82 -7.53 16.18
CA VAL A 205 29.05 -6.08 16.10
C VAL A 205 29.70 -5.72 14.76
N MET A 206 28.96 -5.09 13.86
CA MET A 206 29.39 -4.77 12.48
C MET A 206 30.23 -3.49 12.37
N VAL A 207 31.23 -3.35 13.23
CA VAL A 207 32.33 -2.39 13.00
C VAL A 207 33.14 -2.82 11.76
N PRO A 208 33.80 -1.90 11.03
CA PRO A 208 34.41 -2.20 9.72
C PRO A 208 35.34 -3.42 9.69
N SER A 209 36.16 -3.63 10.73
CA SER A 209 37.07 -4.77 10.83
C SER A 209 36.32 -6.12 10.90
N ASN A 210 35.21 -6.16 11.64
CA ASN A 210 34.35 -7.34 11.72
C ASN A 210 33.56 -7.54 10.42
N ALA A 211 33.02 -6.46 9.84
CA ALA A 211 32.25 -6.51 8.61
C ALA A 211 33.08 -7.06 7.43
N ILE A 212 34.34 -6.65 7.28
CA ILE A 212 35.25 -7.20 6.25
C ILE A 212 35.45 -8.71 6.42
N ARG A 213 35.60 -9.18 7.67
CA ARG A 213 35.72 -10.62 7.96
C ARG A 213 34.41 -11.36 7.67
N GLN A 214 33.28 -10.82 8.12
CA GLN A 214 31.97 -11.43 7.92
C GLN A 214 31.59 -11.48 6.44
N HIS A 215 31.98 -10.49 5.64
CA HIS A 215 31.77 -10.52 4.20
C HIS A 215 32.44 -11.76 3.56
N ARG A 216 33.67 -12.09 3.97
CA ARG A 216 34.35 -13.30 3.47
C ARG A 216 33.62 -14.59 3.88
N ILE A 217 33.00 -14.59 5.05
CA ILE A 217 32.18 -15.72 5.53
C ILE A 217 30.89 -15.82 4.71
N LEU A 218 30.20 -14.69 4.48
CA LEU A 218 29.02 -14.61 3.61
C LEU A 218 29.32 -15.14 2.21
N GLN A 219 30.47 -14.80 1.60
CA GLN A 219 30.85 -15.34 0.28
C GLN A 219 30.99 -16.87 0.29
N ARG A 220 31.48 -17.48 1.38
CA ARG A 220 31.53 -18.95 1.53
C ARG A 220 30.13 -19.55 1.68
N LYS A 221 29.26 -18.91 2.47
CA LYS A 221 27.86 -19.30 2.64
C LYS A 221 27.09 -19.23 1.32
N LEU A 222 27.31 -18.19 0.51
CA LEU A 222 26.73 -18.06 -0.84
C LEU A 222 27.22 -19.16 -1.79
N ALA A 223 28.49 -19.53 -1.72
CA ALA A 223 29.02 -20.67 -2.50
C ALA A 223 28.36 -21.99 -2.09
N GLU A 224 28.04 -22.17 -0.80
CA GLU A 224 27.24 -23.31 -0.35
C GLU A 224 25.78 -23.22 -0.80
N ALA A 225 25.15 -22.04 -0.69
CA ALA A 225 23.79 -21.80 -1.17
C ALA A 225 23.65 -22.13 -2.66
N LYS A 226 24.65 -21.81 -3.48
CA LYS A 226 24.69 -22.19 -4.89
C LYS A 226 24.62 -23.70 -5.10
N ARG A 227 25.31 -24.50 -4.27
CA ARG A 227 25.24 -25.97 -4.31
C ARG A 227 23.87 -26.50 -3.88
N LEU A 228 23.22 -25.84 -2.92
CA LEU A 228 21.86 -26.21 -2.47
C LEU A 228 20.82 -25.92 -3.55
N VAL A 229 20.93 -24.77 -4.19
CA VAL A 229 20.05 -24.30 -5.28
C VAL A 229 19.98 -25.32 -6.43
N ASP A 230 21.13 -25.83 -6.90
CA ASP A 230 21.16 -26.76 -8.04
C ASP A 230 20.56 -28.14 -7.71
N ASN A 231 20.47 -28.50 -6.41
CA ASN A 231 19.89 -29.75 -5.92
C ASN A 231 18.53 -29.57 -5.24
N SER A 232 17.96 -28.36 -5.30
CA SER A 232 16.69 -28.05 -4.63
C SER A 232 15.55 -28.85 -5.22
N LYS A 233 14.73 -29.46 -4.35
CA LYS A 233 13.48 -30.16 -4.74
C LYS A 233 12.45 -29.23 -5.41
N PHE A 234 12.62 -27.92 -5.28
CA PHE A 234 11.74 -26.92 -5.90
C PHE A 234 12.21 -26.47 -7.28
N ASN A 235 13.44 -26.81 -7.67
CA ASN A 235 13.97 -26.57 -9.00
C ASN A 235 13.82 -27.84 -9.84
N ILE A 236 12.76 -27.92 -10.63
CA ILE A 236 12.31 -29.18 -11.26
C ILE A 236 12.50 -29.11 -12.77
N ILE A 237 13.29 -30.03 -13.31
CA ILE A 237 13.33 -30.32 -14.75
C ILE A 237 12.31 -31.42 -15.04
N GLU A 238 11.32 -31.09 -15.87
CA GLU A 238 10.48 -32.08 -16.54
C GLU A 238 10.93 -32.18 -18.01
N ASP A 239 11.67 -33.24 -18.31
CA ASP A 239 12.21 -33.47 -19.64
C ASP A 239 11.29 -34.39 -20.46
N ASN A 240 10.50 -33.78 -21.35
CA ASN A 240 9.59 -34.49 -22.25
C ASN A 240 10.24 -34.81 -23.62
N GLY A 241 11.56 -34.64 -23.75
CA GLY A 241 12.31 -34.89 -24.98
C GLY A 241 11.94 -33.94 -26.13
N LYS A 242 11.53 -32.70 -25.81
CA LYS A 242 11.04 -31.71 -26.78
C LYS A 242 12.11 -30.66 -27.08
N GLU A 243 12.08 -30.13 -28.30
CA GLU A 243 13.07 -29.14 -28.76
C GLU A 243 12.85 -27.75 -28.15
N VAL A 244 11.64 -27.45 -27.66
CA VAL A 244 11.29 -26.17 -27.04
C VAL A 244 11.14 -26.39 -25.54
N GLY A 245 11.95 -25.65 -24.78
CA GLY A 245 11.90 -25.59 -23.33
C GLY A 245 11.14 -24.35 -22.84
N ILE A 246 10.35 -24.49 -21.77
CA ILE A 246 9.71 -23.36 -21.09
C ILE A 246 10.29 -23.26 -19.67
N VAL A 247 10.78 -22.07 -19.32
CA VAL A 247 11.40 -21.78 -18.02
C VAL A 247 10.60 -20.69 -17.33
N GLY A 248 10.32 -20.86 -16.05
CA GLY A 248 9.68 -19.82 -15.24
C GLY A 248 9.77 -20.07 -13.74
N SER A 249 9.37 -19.06 -12.97
CA SER A 249 9.24 -19.12 -11.51
C SER A 249 7.88 -18.58 -11.06
N GLY A 250 7.55 -18.81 -9.79
CA GLY A 250 6.32 -18.29 -9.20
C GLY A 250 5.06 -18.69 -9.97
N ILE A 251 4.05 -17.82 -9.94
CA ILE A 251 2.74 -18.09 -10.54
C ILE A 251 2.77 -18.08 -12.07
N GLY A 252 3.71 -17.34 -12.68
CA GLY A 252 3.87 -17.27 -14.14
C GLY A 252 4.14 -18.64 -14.76
N TYR A 253 4.94 -19.48 -14.08
CA TYR A 253 5.14 -20.88 -14.48
C TYR A 253 3.81 -21.66 -14.52
N TYR A 254 2.98 -21.53 -13.49
CA TYR A 254 1.70 -22.24 -13.38
C TYR A 254 0.68 -21.77 -14.42
N TYR A 255 0.63 -20.47 -14.70
CA TYR A 255 -0.21 -19.95 -15.77
C TYR A 255 0.23 -20.47 -17.14
N ALA A 256 1.52 -20.45 -17.46
CA ALA A 256 2.02 -21.02 -18.70
C ALA A 256 1.65 -22.51 -18.83
N ARG A 257 1.80 -23.26 -17.73
CA ARG A 257 1.39 -24.67 -17.60
C ARG A 257 -0.10 -24.91 -17.84
N SER A 258 -0.95 -23.97 -17.44
CA SER A 258 -2.41 -24.08 -17.61
C SER A 258 -2.88 -23.81 -19.05
N ILE A 259 -2.07 -23.09 -19.83
CA ILE A 259 -2.42 -22.64 -21.18
C ILE A 259 -1.94 -23.63 -22.24
N LEU A 260 -0.74 -24.17 -22.06
CA LEU A 260 -0.10 -25.05 -23.03
C LEU A 260 -0.27 -26.52 -22.65
N ASP A 261 -0.32 -27.38 -23.67
CA ASP A 261 -0.23 -28.82 -23.48
C ASP A 261 1.18 -29.19 -23.00
N ALA A 262 1.27 -29.58 -21.72
CA ALA A 262 2.52 -29.87 -21.04
C ALA A 262 3.38 -30.92 -21.79
N SER A 263 2.75 -31.88 -22.48
CA SER A 263 3.43 -32.97 -23.18
C SER A 263 4.21 -32.49 -24.43
N LYS A 264 3.92 -31.29 -24.94
CA LYS A 264 4.55 -30.74 -26.15
C LYS A 264 5.81 -29.93 -25.88
N PHE A 265 6.17 -29.70 -24.63
CA PHE A 265 7.33 -28.90 -24.22
C PHE A 265 8.10 -29.60 -23.10
N SER A 266 9.40 -29.30 -22.98
CA SER A 266 10.16 -29.60 -21.77
C SER A 266 10.07 -28.40 -20.82
N TRP A 267 10.02 -28.63 -19.51
CA TRP A 267 9.77 -27.58 -18.53
C TRP A 267 10.89 -27.49 -17.52
N LEU A 268 11.28 -26.26 -17.16
CA LEU A 268 12.12 -25.98 -16.01
C LEU A 268 11.38 -25.02 -15.08
N LYS A 269 10.97 -25.54 -13.93
CA LYS A 269 10.44 -24.73 -12.84
C LYS A 269 11.59 -24.30 -11.94
N LEU A 270 11.70 -23.00 -11.67
CA LEU A 270 12.63 -22.46 -10.67
C LEU A 270 11.84 -22.01 -9.44
N GLY A 271 12.08 -22.67 -8.30
CA GLY A 271 11.51 -22.31 -7.01
C GLY A 271 12.56 -21.80 -6.01
N PHE A 272 13.82 -22.25 -6.08
CA PHE A 272 14.96 -21.64 -5.38
C PHE A 272 15.77 -20.84 -6.40
N VAL A 273 15.53 -19.53 -6.44
CA VAL A 273 15.91 -18.67 -7.57
C VAL A 273 17.16 -17.82 -7.31
N TYR A 274 17.48 -17.52 -6.04
CA TYR A 274 18.72 -16.85 -5.67
C TYR A 274 19.48 -17.61 -4.57
N PRO A 275 20.78 -17.91 -4.73
CA PRO A 275 21.61 -17.67 -5.93
C PRO A 275 21.06 -18.36 -7.20
N PHE A 276 21.43 -17.87 -8.39
CA PHE A 276 20.86 -18.41 -9.63
C PHE A 276 21.36 -19.85 -9.95
N PRO A 277 20.46 -20.83 -10.23
CA PRO A 277 20.78 -22.25 -10.48
C PRO A 277 21.49 -22.49 -11.82
N THR A 278 22.74 -22.05 -11.90
CA THR A 278 23.48 -22.01 -13.16
C THR A 278 23.69 -23.40 -13.77
N ASP A 279 24.03 -24.39 -12.97
CA ASP A 279 24.43 -25.71 -13.48
C ASP A 279 23.19 -26.53 -13.87
N LEU A 280 22.12 -26.44 -13.08
CA LEU A 280 20.82 -27.00 -13.43
C LEU A 280 20.27 -26.41 -14.73
N VAL A 281 20.33 -25.08 -14.88
CA VAL A 281 19.86 -24.37 -16.07
C VAL A 281 20.67 -24.77 -17.30
N LYS A 282 22.00 -24.91 -17.18
CA LYS A 282 22.85 -25.44 -18.27
C LYS A 282 22.47 -26.87 -18.66
N LYS A 283 22.22 -27.73 -17.68
CA LYS A 283 21.77 -29.11 -17.89
C LYS A 283 20.42 -29.18 -18.61
N PHE A 284 19.51 -28.25 -18.32
CA PHE A 284 18.24 -28.13 -19.05
C PHE A 284 18.47 -27.61 -20.47
N ALA A 285 19.24 -26.53 -20.61
CA ALA A 285 19.52 -25.89 -21.89
C ALA A 285 20.23 -26.81 -22.89
N SER A 286 21.06 -27.76 -22.44
CA SER A 286 21.70 -28.73 -23.32
C SER A 286 20.73 -29.72 -23.99
N LYS A 287 19.48 -29.80 -23.51
CA LYS A 287 18.47 -30.75 -23.97
C LYS A 287 17.45 -30.12 -24.93
N VAL A 288 17.42 -28.80 -25.03
CA VAL A 288 16.43 -28.05 -25.83
C VAL A 288 17.15 -27.13 -26.82
N LYS A 289 16.54 -26.87 -27.97
CA LYS A 289 17.09 -25.97 -29.01
C LYS A 289 16.72 -24.51 -28.79
N LYS A 290 15.60 -24.25 -28.11
CA LYS A 290 15.07 -22.91 -27.84
C LYS A 290 14.39 -22.89 -26.47
N ILE A 291 14.61 -21.83 -25.72
CA ILE A 291 13.98 -21.60 -24.42
C ILE A 291 13.00 -20.44 -24.53
N ILE A 292 11.82 -20.58 -23.92
CA ILE A 292 10.85 -19.49 -23.72
C ILE A 292 10.82 -19.18 -22.23
N VAL A 293 10.98 -17.92 -21.86
CA VAL A 293 11.04 -17.48 -20.47
C VAL A 293 9.73 -16.81 -20.09
N ILE A 294 9.12 -17.26 -18.99
CA ILE A 294 7.91 -16.65 -18.42
C ILE A 294 8.20 -16.23 -16.98
N GLU A 295 8.10 -14.93 -16.74
CA GLU A 295 8.27 -14.34 -15.41
C GLU A 295 7.45 -13.05 -15.25
N GLU A 296 7.01 -12.79 -14.02
CA GLU A 296 6.30 -11.56 -13.66
C GLU A 296 7.29 -10.42 -13.39
N LEU A 297 6.83 -9.17 -13.54
CA LEU A 297 7.65 -7.97 -13.33
C LEU A 297 8.87 -7.93 -14.25
N ARG A 298 10.07 -7.78 -13.69
CA ARG A 298 11.33 -7.55 -14.41
C ARG A 298 11.94 -8.85 -14.95
N PRO A 299 12.81 -8.79 -15.98
CA PRO A 299 13.38 -9.95 -16.67
C PRO A 299 14.53 -10.63 -15.89
N TYR A 300 14.32 -11.01 -14.63
CA TYR A 300 15.36 -11.60 -13.79
C TYR A 300 15.93 -12.91 -14.34
N ILE A 301 15.06 -13.87 -14.69
CA ILE A 301 15.47 -15.17 -15.25
C ILE A 301 16.06 -14.95 -16.64
N GLU A 302 15.40 -14.15 -17.46
CA GLU A 302 15.84 -13.76 -18.79
C GLU A 302 17.26 -13.19 -18.79
N GLU A 303 17.54 -12.17 -17.98
CA GLU A 303 18.88 -11.55 -17.86
C GLU A 303 19.95 -12.56 -17.45
N ASN A 304 19.64 -13.47 -16.52
CA ASN A 304 20.58 -14.51 -16.10
C ASN A 304 20.85 -15.53 -17.21
N LEU A 305 19.83 -15.91 -17.99
CA LEU A 305 19.99 -16.80 -19.16
C LEU A 305 20.79 -16.12 -20.29
N GLN A 306 20.57 -14.83 -20.51
CA GLN A 306 21.33 -14.02 -21.48
C GLN A 306 22.82 -13.94 -21.09
N ARG A 307 23.13 -13.75 -19.79
CA ARG A 307 24.52 -13.78 -19.28
C ARG A 307 25.21 -15.13 -19.53
N LEU A 308 24.44 -16.22 -19.56
CA LEU A 308 24.92 -17.56 -19.92
C LEU A 308 24.96 -17.81 -21.43
N LYS A 309 24.69 -16.79 -22.26
CA LYS A 309 24.67 -16.84 -23.73
C LYS A 309 23.72 -17.90 -24.30
N MET A 310 22.59 -18.12 -23.62
CA MET A 310 21.58 -19.07 -24.06
C MET A 310 20.63 -18.46 -25.10
N LYS A 311 20.11 -19.28 -26.01
CA LYS A 311 19.14 -18.85 -27.02
C LYS A 311 17.73 -18.86 -26.44
N ILE A 312 17.24 -17.69 -26.08
CA ILE A 312 15.94 -17.50 -25.42
C ILE A 312 14.96 -16.67 -26.25
N LEU A 313 13.67 -16.82 -25.94
CA LEU A 313 12.61 -15.87 -26.23
C LEU A 313 12.12 -15.30 -24.89
N GLY A 314 12.39 -14.02 -24.68
CA GLY A 314 12.06 -13.29 -23.46
C GLY A 314 10.84 -12.38 -23.63
N LYS A 315 10.68 -11.44 -22.70
CA LYS A 315 9.52 -10.55 -22.62
C LYS A 315 9.30 -9.74 -23.90
N GLU A 316 10.36 -9.16 -24.44
CA GLU A 316 10.30 -8.37 -25.68
C GLU A 316 9.74 -9.20 -26.85
N GLN A 317 10.27 -10.42 -27.07
CA GLN A 317 9.84 -11.27 -28.19
C GLN A 317 8.45 -11.87 -27.97
N LEU A 318 8.03 -12.00 -26.71
CA LEU A 318 6.68 -12.42 -26.33
C LEU A 318 5.68 -11.26 -26.37
N GLY A 319 6.17 -10.02 -26.41
CA GLY A 319 5.39 -8.79 -26.23
C GLY A 319 4.69 -8.74 -24.87
N LEU A 320 5.37 -9.24 -23.84
CA LEU A 320 5.02 -9.08 -22.45
C LEU A 320 5.73 -7.86 -21.90
N GLU A 321 5.06 -7.11 -21.03
CA GLU A 321 5.64 -5.94 -20.38
C GLU A 321 6.45 -6.34 -19.14
N GLU A 322 7.29 -5.41 -18.69
CA GLU A 322 8.03 -5.51 -17.42
C GLU A 322 7.24 -4.96 -16.21
N ILE A 323 5.95 -4.67 -16.43
CA ILE A 323 5.02 -4.11 -15.45
C ILE A 323 3.75 -4.97 -15.34
N GLY A 324 3.06 -4.83 -14.22
CA GLY A 324 1.80 -5.47 -13.94
C GLY A 324 1.87 -6.98 -13.76
N GLU A 325 0.69 -7.58 -13.61
CA GLU A 325 0.51 -9.02 -13.52
C GLU A 325 0.74 -9.70 -14.88
N CYS A 326 1.42 -10.85 -14.88
CA CYS A 326 1.51 -11.71 -16.05
C CYS A 326 0.27 -12.61 -16.10
N THR A 327 -0.89 -12.03 -16.38
CA THR A 327 -2.17 -12.75 -16.35
C THR A 327 -2.22 -13.90 -17.35
N PRO A 328 -3.07 -14.93 -17.14
CA PRO A 328 -3.24 -16.01 -18.10
C PRO A 328 -3.59 -15.53 -19.50
N ASP A 329 -4.35 -14.44 -19.63
CA ASP A 329 -4.70 -13.86 -20.93
C ASP A 329 -3.51 -13.22 -21.63
N LYS A 330 -2.70 -12.43 -20.91
CA LYS A 330 -1.45 -11.86 -21.46
C LYS A 330 -0.49 -12.96 -21.92
N ILE A 331 -0.33 -14.02 -21.12
CA ILE A 331 0.51 -15.18 -21.49
C ILE A 331 -0.07 -15.91 -22.70
N ARG A 332 -1.39 -16.10 -22.77
CA ARG A 332 -2.06 -16.75 -23.91
C ARG A 332 -1.91 -15.93 -25.19
N GLU A 333 -1.98 -14.60 -25.11
CA GLU A 333 -1.70 -13.74 -26.26
C GLU A 333 -0.25 -13.90 -26.74
N ALA A 334 0.72 -13.91 -25.82
CA ALA A 334 2.12 -14.12 -26.13
C ALA A 334 2.36 -15.47 -26.83
N PHE A 335 1.78 -16.55 -26.30
CA PHE A 335 1.87 -17.88 -26.91
C PHE A 335 1.11 -18.00 -28.24
N ALA A 336 -0.01 -17.30 -28.41
CA ALA A 336 -0.74 -17.26 -29.67
C ALA A 336 0.07 -16.55 -30.78
N ARG A 337 0.85 -15.50 -30.45
CA ARG A 337 1.78 -14.84 -31.39
C ARG A 337 2.86 -15.82 -31.88
N LEU A 338 3.29 -16.73 -31.02
CA LEU A 338 4.21 -17.82 -31.35
C LEU A 338 3.53 -19.04 -31.99
N ARG A 339 2.22 -18.99 -32.26
CA ARG A 339 1.40 -20.10 -32.80
C ARG A 339 1.43 -21.36 -31.93
N LEU A 340 1.61 -21.20 -30.62
CA LEU A 340 1.62 -22.32 -29.66
C LEU A 340 0.23 -22.64 -29.09
N CYS A 341 -0.69 -21.68 -29.11
CA CYS A 341 -2.08 -21.86 -28.68
C CYS A 341 -3.04 -20.93 -29.45
N VAL A 342 -4.34 -21.08 -29.18
CA VAL A 342 -5.39 -20.22 -29.74
C VAL A 342 -5.41 -18.87 -29.01
N LYS A 343 -5.71 -17.79 -29.74
CA LYS A 343 -5.85 -16.44 -29.20
C LYS A 343 -7.04 -16.36 -28.22
N PRO A 344 -6.93 -15.61 -27.11
CA PRO A 344 -8.07 -15.41 -26.22
C PRO A 344 -9.23 -14.71 -26.94
N ALA A 345 -10.47 -15.01 -26.51
CA ALA A 345 -11.63 -14.24 -26.91
C ALA A 345 -11.52 -12.83 -26.31
N LYS A 346 -11.97 -11.81 -27.05
CA LYS A 346 -12.07 -10.45 -26.50
C LYS A 346 -13.18 -10.46 -25.43
N LEU A 347 -12.81 -10.09 -24.20
CA LEU A 347 -13.78 -9.78 -23.16
C LEU A 347 -14.41 -8.41 -23.45
N GLU A 348 -15.72 -8.29 -23.27
CA GLU A 348 -16.39 -6.99 -23.26
C GLU A 348 -15.95 -6.21 -22.02
N VAL A 349 -15.55 -4.96 -22.21
CA VAL A 349 -15.25 -4.05 -21.11
C VAL A 349 -16.57 -3.65 -20.46
N LEU A 350 -16.81 -4.14 -19.24
CA LEU A 350 -17.98 -3.75 -18.46
C LEU A 350 -17.78 -2.33 -17.91
N ASP A 351 -18.80 -1.48 -18.05
CA ASP A 351 -18.85 -0.16 -17.41
C ASP A 351 -19.15 -0.36 -15.92
N LEU A 352 -18.09 -0.44 -15.11
CA LEU A 352 -18.18 -0.66 -13.66
C LEU A 352 -18.00 0.67 -12.91
N PRO A 353 -18.76 0.90 -11.82
CA PRO A 353 -18.61 2.10 -11.02
C PRO A 353 -17.21 2.18 -10.40
N PRO A 354 -16.57 3.38 -10.38
CA PRO A 354 -15.24 3.54 -9.82
C PRO A 354 -15.25 3.29 -8.31
N ARG A 355 -14.28 2.50 -7.83
CA ARG A 355 -14.05 2.26 -6.40
C ARG A 355 -12.70 2.87 -5.99
N PRO A 356 -12.64 4.19 -5.72
CA PRO A 356 -11.40 4.78 -5.22
C PRO A 356 -11.08 4.16 -3.86
N PRO A 357 -9.83 3.73 -3.60
CA PRO A 357 -9.44 3.32 -2.26
C PRO A 357 -9.64 4.42 -1.18
N VAL A 358 -9.70 3.99 0.08
CA VAL A 358 -10.14 4.82 1.22
C VAL A 358 -9.17 4.68 2.39
N LEU A 359 -9.03 5.74 3.19
CA LEU A 359 -8.22 5.68 4.42
C LEU A 359 -8.82 4.67 5.41
N CYS A 360 -7.97 3.79 5.96
CA CYS A 360 -8.37 2.83 7.00
C CYS A 360 -9.01 3.57 8.18
N PRO A 361 -9.99 2.94 8.89
CA PRO A 361 -10.74 3.62 9.93
C PRO A 361 -9.91 4.30 11.03
N GLY A 362 -8.76 3.71 11.39
CA GLY A 362 -7.82 4.22 12.40
C GLY A 362 -6.65 5.06 11.88
N CYS A 363 -6.60 5.40 10.58
CA CYS A 363 -5.49 6.18 10.03
C CYS A 363 -5.46 7.60 10.65
N PRO A 364 -4.35 8.05 11.26
CA PRO A 364 -4.27 9.36 11.93
C PRO A 364 -4.53 10.54 10.97
N HIS A 365 -4.27 10.36 9.68
CA HIS A 365 -4.61 11.34 8.65
C HIS A 365 -6.11 11.65 8.58
N ARG A 366 -7.00 10.72 8.94
CA ARG A 366 -8.46 10.98 8.96
C ARG A 366 -8.82 12.09 9.95
N ALA A 367 -8.23 12.07 11.15
CA ALA A 367 -8.49 13.09 12.17
C ALA A 367 -7.96 14.46 11.74
N PHE A 368 -6.78 14.47 11.10
CA PHE A 368 -6.18 15.68 10.55
C PHE A 368 -7.02 16.28 9.40
N TYR A 369 -7.43 15.46 8.41
CA TYR A 369 -8.31 15.91 7.32
C TYR A 369 -9.69 16.34 7.83
N TYR A 370 -10.23 15.65 8.83
CA TYR A 370 -11.46 16.06 9.51
C TYR A 370 -11.30 17.45 10.13
N ALA A 371 -10.24 17.68 10.92
CA ALA A 371 -9.96 18.97 11.55
C ALA A 371 -9.77 20.11 10.52
N LEU A 372 -9.09 19.85 9.40
CA LEU A 372 -8.96 20.82 8.30
C LEU A 372 -10.31 21.17 7.66
N ASN A 373 -11.21 20.21 7.55
CA ASN A 373 -12.56 20.43 7.04
C ASN A 373 -13.48 21.15 8.04
N MET A 374 -13.12 21.24 9.32
CA MET A 374 -13.89 21.97 10.35
C MET A 374 -13.65 23.48 10.36
N VAL A 375 -12.75 24.03 9.53
CA VAL A 375 -12.50 25.49 9.47
C VAL A 375 -13.47 26.13 8.47
N ASN A 376 -14.41 26.95 8.96
CA ASN A 376 -15.39 27.64 8.11
C ASN A 376 -14.77 28.85 7.37
N GLN A 377 -15.22 29.10 6.14
CA GLN A 377 -14.82 30.26 5.34
C GLN A 377 -15.78 31.43 5.51
N PHE A 378 -15.25 32.65 5.50
CA PHE A 378 -16.02 33.87 5.56
C PHE A 378 -15.33 35.02 4.81
N VAL A 379 -16.12 36.04 4.45
CA VAL A 379 -15.56 37.28 3.88
C VAL A 379 -14.95 38.12 5.00
N ASN A 380 -13.68 38.45 4.84
CA ASN A 380 -12.92 39.32 5.73
C ASN A 380 -12.65 40.67 5.06
N CYS A 381 -12.58 41.71 5.88
CA CYS A 381 -12.27 43.06 5.42
C CYS A 381 -11.08 43.60 6.19
N GLU A 382 -10.04 44.05 5.49
CA GLU A 382 -8.90 44.77 6.05
C GLU A 382 -9.26 46.25 6.21
N PRO A 383 -9.41 46.77 7.44
CA PRO A 383 -9.90 48.13 7.64
C PRO A 383 -9.00 49.21 7.04
N GLN A 384 -7.69 48.96 6.96
CA GLN A 384 -6.72 49.92 6.43
C GLN A 384 -6.80 50.11 4.91
N LYS A 385 -7.39 49.16 4.19
CA LYS A 385 -7.60 49.24 2.73
C LYS A 385 -9.03 49.68 2.38
N CYS A 386 -9.96 49.59 3.33
CA CYS A 386 -11.37 49.82 3.05
C CYS A 386 -11.69 51.32 3.01
N VAL A 387 -11.91 51.85 1.80
CA VAL A 387 -12.32 53.25 1.60
C VAL A 387 -13.83 53.50 1.77
N GLY A 388 -14.62 52.46 2.07
CA GLY A 388 -16.06 52.58 2.29
C GLY A 388 -16.88 52.91 1.03
N CYS A 389 -16.39 52.56 -0.17
CA CYS A 389 -17.02 52.89 -1.45
C CYS A 389 -18.34 52.19 -1.76
N VAL A 390 -18.81 51.28 -0.90
CA VAL A 390 -20.05 50.46 -1.01
C VAL A 390 -20.20 49.62 -2.29
N ILE A 391 -19.17 49.52 -3.14
CA ILE A 391 -19.19 48.67 -4.36
C ILE A 391 -19.47 47.21 -4.04
N CYS A 392 -18.94 46.72 -2.92
CA CYS A 392 -19.19 45.36 -2.43
C CYS A 392 -20.68 45.09 -2.16
N GLU A 393 -21.45 46.10 -1.73
CA GLU A 393 -22.88 45.98 -1.48
C GLU A 393 -23.68 45.93 -2.79
N TYR A 394 -23.31 46.76 -3.76
CA TYR A 394 -23.90 46.76 -5.10
C TYR A 394 -23.62 45.46 -5.85
N ALA A 395 -22.39 44.94 -5.78
CA ALA A 395 -22.03 43.66 -6.36
C ALA A 395 -22.86 42.52 -5.75
N CYS A 396 -23.03 42.53 -4.42
CA CYS A 396 -23.84 41.54 -3.73
C CYS A 396 -25.33 41.62 -4.11
N SER A 397 -25.92 42.83 -4.11
CA SER A 397 -27.33 42.99 -4.46
C SER A 397 -27.60 42.68 -5.93
N TRP A 398 -26.67 43.03 -6.82
CA TRP A 398 -26.75 42.68 -8.23
C TRP A 398 -26.72 41.17 -8.38
N GLU A 399 -25.78 40.49 -7.74
CA GLU A 399 -25.67 39.04 -7.92
C GLU A 399 -26.90 38.31 -7.38
N LYS A 400 -27.38 38.69 -6.19
CA LYS A 400 -28.44 37.96 -5.49
C LYS A 400 -29.85 38.35 -5.87
N GLU A 401 -30.07 39.61 -6.21
CA GLU A 401 -31.41 40.17 -6.41
C GLU A 401 -31.58 40.82 -7.80
N LYS A 402 -30.51 40.81 -8.63
CA LYS A 402 -30.46 41.41 -9.97
C LYS A 402 -30.86 42.89 -9.98
N VAL A 403 -30.55 43.60 -8.89
CA VAL A 403 -30.78 45.05 -8.73
C VAL A 403 -29.61 45.75 -8.04
N PHE A 404 -29.41 47.02 -8.34
CA PHE A 404 -28.44 47.88 -7.64
C PHE A 404 -29.09 48.53 -6.42
N ASN A 405 -29.18 47.80 -5.31
CA ASN A 405 -29.78 48.31 -4.08
C ASN A 405 -29.03 47.78 -2.84
N PRO A 406 -28.23 48.62 -2.18
CA PRO A 406 -27.44 48.21 -1.02
C PRO A 406 -28.28 47.67 0.14
N LEU A 407 -29.54 48.10 0.31
CA LEU A 407 -30.42 47.58 1.36
C LEU A 407 -30.76 46.09 1.17
N LYS A 408 -30.58 45.55 -0.03
CA LYS A 408 -30.76 44.12 -0.32
C LYS A 408 -29.45 43.32 -0.32
N SER A 409 -28.33 43.96 0.00
CA SER A 409 -27.02 43.33 0.12
C SER A 409 -26.93 42.46 1.39
N ARG A 410 -26.18 41.36 1.27
CA ARG A 410 -25.79 40.46 2.38
C ARG A 410 -24.42 40.81 2.98
N ILE A 411 -23.82 41.91 2.55
CA ILE A 411 -22.60 42.54 3.11
C ILE A 411 -22.87 44.03 3.36
N ARG A 412 -22.28 44.60 4.41
CA ARG A 412 -22.47 46.01 4.79
C ARG A 412 -21.15 46.70 5.07
N ALA A 413 -20.83 47.76 4.33
CA ALA A 413 -19.78 48.69 4.65
C ALA A 413 -20.24 49.65 5.75
N ILE A 414 -19.46 49.73 6.81
CA ILE A 414 -19.72 50.53 8.00
C ILE A 414 -18.47 51.36 8.27
N ARG A 415 -18.67 52.63 8.62
CA ARG A 415 -17.60 53.47 9.14
C ARG A 415 -17.42 53.17 10.63
N LEU A 416 -16.24 52.69 11.02
CA LEU A 416 -15.93 52.39 12.42
C LEU A 416 -15.55 53.66 13.17
N ASP A 417 -14.69 54.47 12.55
CA ASP A 417 -14.20 55.75 13.07
C ASP A 417 -13.89 56.71 11.90
N PRO A 418 -13.49 57.96 12.15
CA PRO A 418 -13.23 58.92 11.07
C PRO A 418 -12.19 58.49 10.02
N PHE A 419 -11.31 57.54 10.34
CA PHE A 419 -10.19 57.12 9.51
C PHE A 419 -10.30 55.67 8.99
N SER A 420 -11.23 54.87 9.51
CA SER A 420 -11.37 53.47 9.10
C SER A 420 -12.80 53.05 8.78
N ASN A 421 -12.93 52.25 7.72
CA ASN A 421 -14.17 51.57 7.35
C ASN A 421 -13.96 50.07 7.42
N ILE A 422 -15.04 49.32 7.58
CA ILE A 422 -15.02 47.86 7.49
C ILE A 422 -16.25 47.40 6.72
N ALA A 423 -16.13 46.28 6.01
CA ALA A 423 -17.27 45.60 5.43
C ALA A 423 -17.55 44.30 6.20
N ILE A 424 -18.79 44.16 6.67
CA ILE A 424 -19.27 43.06 7.50
C ILE A 424 -20.16 42.15 6.67
N ALA A 425 -19.81 40.86 6.65
CA ALA A 425 -20.64 39.76 6.15
C ALA A 425 -20.64 38.63 7.19
N CYS A 426 -21.42 37.57 6.94
CA CYS A 426 -21.51 36.42 7.83
C CYS A 426 -20.12 35.82 8.10
N LYS A 427 -19.84 35.52 9.38
CA LYS A 427 -18.56 34.92 9.83
C LYS A 427 -18.58 33.40 9.90
N ALA A 428 -19.70 32.76 9.50
CA ALA A 428 -19.86 31.31 9.52
C ALA A 428 -19.42 30.68 10.87
N CYS A 429 -19.96 31.21 11.99
CA CYS A 429 -19.61 30.80 13.35
C CYS A 429 -19.74 29.28 13.53
N LYS A 430 -18.84 28.63 14.26
CA LYS A 430 -18.90 27.16 14.50
C LYS A 430 -20.23 26.72 15.12
N GLU A 431 -20.71 27.49 16.09
CA GLU A 431 -22.05 27.37 16.67
C GLU A 431 -22.77 28.68 16.36
N ALA A 432 -23.70 28.66 15.40
CA ALA A 432 -24.35 29.86 14.93
C ALA A 432 -25.45 30.32 15.92
N PRO A 433 -25.25 31.40 16.71
CA PRO A 433 -26.27 31.87 17.65
C PRO A 433 -27.56 32.31 16.93
N CYS A 434 -27.43 32.82 15.71
CA CYS A 434 -28.56 33.20 14.86
C CYS A 434 -29.47 32.02 14.47
N VAL A 435 -28.91 30.81 14.34
CA VAL A 435 -29.68 29.58 14.06
C VAL A 435 -30.38 29.12 15.33
N ALA A 436 -29.68 29.11 16.46
CA ALA A 436 -30.23 28.73 17.76
C ALA A 436 -31.36 29.66 18.22
N ALA A 437 -31.27 30.96 17.91
CA ALA A 437 -32.26 31.97 18.28
C ALA A 437 -33.52 31.98 17.39
N CYS A 438 -33.57 31.22 16.28
CA CYS A 438 -34.69 31.28 15.35
C CYS A 438 -35.90 30.46 15.86
N PRO A 439 -37.02 31.08 16.26
CA PRO A 439 -38.18 30.35 16.80
C PRO A 439 -38.88 29.50 15.73
N GLU A 440 -38.88 29.97 14.48
CA GLU A 440 -39.53 29.29 13.34
C GLU A 440 -38.65 28.20 12.72
N LYS A 441 -37.41 28.01 13.20
CA LYS A 441 -36.41 27.11 12.61
C LYS A 441 -36.21 27.35 11.10
N ALA A 442 -36.28 28.62 10.70
CA ALA A 442 -36.13 29.05 9.31
C ALA A 442 -34.65 29.17 8.89
N LEU A 443 -33.71 29.20 9.84
CA LEU A 443 -32.28 29.23 9.55
C LEU A 443 -31.68 27.83 9.77
N THR A 444 -30.86 27.36 8.83
CA THR A 444 -30.11 26.10 8.95
C THR A 444 -28.64 26.32 8.70
N GLN A 445 -27.79 25.62 9.46
CA GLN A 445 -26.34 25.67 9.28
C GLN A 445 -25.84 24.38 8.62
N SER A 446 -25.02 24.51 7.59
CA SER A 446 -24.32 23.37 6.97
C SER A 446 -23.28 22.79 7.93
N THR A 447 -23.32 21.48 8.15
CA THR A 447 -22.31 20.75 8.93
C THR A 447 -20.96 20.63 8.22
N GLU A 448 -20.94 20.86 6.90
CA GLU A 448 -19.73 20.75 6.07
C GLU A 448 -19.04 22.10 5.83
N THR A 449 -19.81 23.18 5.71
CA THR A 449 -19.29 24.51 5.32
C THR A 449 -19.52 25.61 6.35
N GLY A 450 -20.36 25.36 7.36
CA GLY A 450 -20.76 26.36 8.37
C GLY A 450 -21.65 27.49 7.83
N ILE A 451 -21.98 27.47 6.54
CA ILE A 451 -22.84 28.48 5.89
C ILE A 451 -24.26 28.39 6.47
N VAL A 452 -24.83 29.55 6.77
CA VAL A 452 -26.21 29.70 7.23
C VAL A 452 -27.10 29.98 6.03
N THR A 453 -28.13 29.16 5.83
CA THR A 453 -29.15 29.32 4.80
C THR A 453 -30.49 29.68 5.44
N VAL A 454 -31.33 30.41 4.69
CA VAL A 454 -32.65 30.87 5.15
C VAL A 454 -33.73 30.23 4.27
N ASP A 455 -34.67 29.56 4.92
CA ASP A 455 -35.93 29.09 4.35
C ASP A 455 -36.94 30.26 4.35
N GLU A 456 -37.16 30.87 3.17
CA GLU A 456 -38.03 32.04 3.03
C GLU A 456 -39.49 31.73 3.39
N ASP A 457 -39.94 30.47 3.25
CA ASP A 457 -41.32 30.09 3.52
C ASP A 457 -41.61 30.05 5.02
N LYS A 458 -40.62 29.64 5.83
CA LYS A 458 -40.73 29.59 7.29
C LYS A 458 -40.40 30.91 7.99
N CYS A 459 -39.56 31.75 7.40
CA CYS A 459 -39.13 32.99 8.03
C CYS A 459 -40.29 33.99 8.13
N ASN A 460 -40.80 34.30 9.33
CA ASN A 460 -41.85 35.30 9.52
C ASN A 460 -41.32 36.75 9.72
N GLY A 461 -40.00 36.96 9.70
CA GLY A 461 -39.40 38.29 9.81
C GLY A 461 -39.26 38.83 11.23
N CYS A 462 -39.42 37.98 12.26
CA CYS A 462 -39.40 38.37 13.67
C CYS A 462 -38.09 38.99 14.21
N GLY A 463 -36.96 38.85 13.50
CA GLY A 463 -35.71 39.55 13.82
C GLY A 463 -34.84 38.98 14.95
N TRP A 464 -35.25 37.92 15.65
CA TRP A 464 -34.45 37.33 16.75
C TRP A 464 -33.03 36.93 16.36
N CYS A 465 -32.83 36.45 15.13
CA CYS A 465 -31.52 36.09 14.60
C CYS A 465 -30.63 37.31 14.29
N ILE A 466 -31.21 38.50 14.09
CA ILE A 466 -30.48 39.76 13.91
C ILE A 466 -29.86 40.18 15.24
N GLU A 467 -30.68 40.19 16.31
CA GLU A 467 -30.23 40.50 17.67
C GLU A 467 -29.21 39.49 18.19
N ALA A 468 -29.36 38.21 17.84
CA ALA A 468 -28.42 37.16 18.23
C ALA A 468 -27.08 37.18 17.45
N CYS A 469 -26.91 38.05 16.46
CA CYS A 469 -25.70 38.08 15.65
C CYS A 469 -24.64 39.01 16.25
N ASP A 470 -23.63 38.43 16.90
CA ASP A 470 -22.51 39.16 17.54
C ASP A 470 -21.72 40.10 16.59
N TYR A 471 -21.86 39.88 15.28
CA TYR A 471 -21.15 40.64 14.24
C TYR A 471 -22.05 41.64 13.50
N GLY A 472 -23.38 41.62 13.71
CA GLY A 472 -24.31 42.44 12.94
C GLY A 472 -24.38 42.09 11.45
N ALA A 473 -24.13 40.83 11.10
CA ALA A 473 -24.01 40.36 9.71
C ALA A 473 -25.34 39.96 9.05
N ILE A 474 -26.45 40.04 9.79
CA ILE A 474 -27.78 39.59 9.36
C ILE A 474 -28.70 40.80 9.33
N THR A 475 -29.44 40.99 8.25
CA THR A 475 -30.38 42.11 8.09
C THR A 475 -31.73 41.64 7.57
N LEU A 476 -32.74 42.51 7.60
CA LEU A 476 -34.05 42.24 7.04
C LEU A 476 -34.15 42.79 5.61
N HIS A 477 -34.61 41.98 4.68
CA HIS A 477 -34.85 42.42 3.31
C HIS A 477 -36.01 43.43 3.28
N PRO A 478 -35.85 44.62 2.67
CA PRO A 478 -36.77 45.76 2.82
C PRO A 478 -38.20 45.48 2.32
N HIS A 479 -38.36 44.67 1.27
CA HIS A 479 -39.69 44.35 0.72
C HIS A 479 -40.25 43.01 1.21
N LYS A 480 -39.47 41.93 1.08
CA LYS A 480 -39.89 40.58 1.49
C LYS A 480 -40.15 40.44 3.00
N GLN A 481 -39.57 41.32 3.83
CA GLN A 481 -39.59 41.18 5.30
C GLN A 481 -39.06 39.80 5.75
N LYS A 482 -38.09 39.27 5.00
CA LYS A 482 -37.37 38.03 5.29
C LYS A 482 -35.93 38.36 5.63
N VAL A 483 -35.34 37.56 6.50
CA VAL A 483 -33.95 37.72 6.90
C VAL A 483 -33.02 37.40 5.73
N ILE A 484 -31.98 38.20 5.55
CA ILE A 484 -30.89 37.96 4.58
C ILE A 484 -29.55 37.85 5.31
N VAL A 485 -28.77 36.85 4.90
CA VAL A 485 -27.44 36.54 5.43
C VAL A 485 -26.55 36.12 4.26
N CYS A 486 -25.25 36.38 4.37
CA CYS A 486 -24.29 35.99 3.34
C CYS A 486 -24.24 34.46 3.21
N ASP A 487 -24.45 33.99 1.99
CA ASP A 487 -24.42 32.57 1.59
C ASP A 487 -23.08 32.20 0.92
N MET A 488 -22.09 33.09 0.98
CA MET A 488 -20.75 32.93 0.42
C MET A 488 -20.68 32.70 -1.10
N CYS A 489 -21.78 32.92 -1.86
CA CYS A 489 -21.85 32.70 -3.31
C CYS A 489 -21.20 31.36 -3.74
N ASN A 490 -21.50 30.27 -3.03
CA ASN A 490 -20.93 28.93 -3.29
C ASN A 490 -19.38 28.92 -3.31
N GLY A 491 -18.74 29.72 -2.47
CA GLY A 491 -17.28 29.80 -2.32
C GLY A 491 -16.61 30.83 -3.24
N LYS A 492 -17.35 31.57 -4.06
CA LYS A 492 -16.84 32.63 -4.94
C LYS A 492 -17.60 33.94 -4.74
N PRO A 493 -17.36 34.67 -3.63
CA PRO A 493 -18.08 35.90 -3.33
C PRO A 493 -17.75 37.04 -4.31
N GLU A 494 -18.74 37.44 -5.11
CA GLU A 494 -18.64 38.58 -6.04
C GLU A 494 -18.18 39.88 -5.36
N CYS A 495 -18.61 40.12 -4.11
CA CYS A 495 -18.18 41.30 -3.36
C CYS A 495 -16.66 41.38 -3.14
N VAL A 496 -15.96 40.24 -3.07
CA VAL A 496 -14.49 40.18 -3.00
C VAL A 496 -13.88 40.51 -4.37
N GLN A 497 -14.45 39.96 -5.46
CA GLN A 497 -13.95 40.18 -6.83
C GLN A 497 -14.06 41.64 -7.27
N PHE A 498 -15.14 42.32 -6.91
CA PHE A 498 -15.40 43.71 -7.28
C PHE A 498 -14.80 44.74 -6.31
N CYS A 499 -14.00 44.32 -5.32
CA CYS A 499 -13.38 45.25 -4.37
C CYS A 499 -12.18 45.98 -5.03
N PRO A 500 -12.26 47.29 -5.31
CA PRO A 500 -11.22 47.99 -6.08
C PRO A 500 -9.89 48.11 -5.33
N GLU A 501 -9.94 48.26 -4.00
CA GLU A 501 -8.77 48.45 -3.14
C GLU A 501 -8.18 47.12 -2.65
N GLY A 502 -8.76 45.98 -3.04
CA GLY A 502 -8.36 44.67 -2.50
C GLY A 502 -8.55 44.57 -0.97
N ALA A 503 -9.48 45.33 -0.41
CA ALA A 503 -9.76 45.37 1.02
C ALA A 503 -10.57 44.15 1.52
N LEU A 504 -11.18 43.39 0.60
CA LEU A 504 -11.95 42.20 0.91
C LEU A 504 -11.19 40.95 0.49
N THR A 505 -11.14 39.95 1.37
CA THR A 505 -10.54 38.64 1.11
C THR A 505 -11.41 37.52 1.67
N LEU A 506 -11.21 36.29 1.19
CA LEU A 506 -11.71 35.11 1.88
C LEU A 506 -10.75 34.77 3.03
N SER A 507 -11.26 34.68 4.25
CA SER A 507 -10.52 34.21 5.43
C SER A 507 -11.22 33.02 6.07
N GLY A 508 -10.48 32.22 6.84
CA GLY A 508 -10.87 30.84 7.11
C GLY A 508 -10.55 29.93 5.93
N LYS A 509 -10.46 28.61 6.18
CA LYS A 509 -9.94 27.53 5.31
C LYS A 509 -8.99 28.07 4.23
N ALA A 510 -7.69 28.18 4.53
CA ALA A 510 -6.66 28.60 3.58
C ALA A 510 -6.85 27.83 2.26
N THR A 511 -7.43 28.48 1.25
CA THR A 511 -7.88 27.85 0.00
C THR A 511 -6.75 27.44 -0.93
N ASP A 512 -5.51 27.68 -0.51
CA ASP A 512 -4.32 27.44 -1.32
C ASP A 512 -3.34 26.46 -0.64
N LYS A 513 -3.76 25.71 0.39
CA LYS A 513 -2.89 24.74 1.08
C LYS A 513 -3.47 23.32 1.07
N ILE A 514 -2.95 22.49 0.17
CA ILE A 514 -3.12 21.04 0.12
C ILE A 514 -2.20 20.44 1.16
N VAL A 515 -2.64 19.34 1.76
CA VAL A 515 -1.79 18.50 2.58
C VAL A 515 -1.73 17.12 1.96
N THR A 516 -0.61 16.82 1.33
CA THR A 516 -0.22 15.46 0.99
C THR A 516 0.63 14.91 2.13
N GLY A 517 0.18 13.81 2.76
CA GLY A 517 0.97 13.08 3.75
C GLY A 517 1.75 11.95 3.08
N ASP A 518 3.04 11.81 3.36
CA ASP A 518 3.95 10.83 2.75
C ASP A 518 3.93 9.46 3.45
N ILE A 519 2.74 8.92 3.76
CA ILE A 519 2.65 7.58 4.34
C ILE A 519 1.73 6.68 3.54
N GLY A 520 2.34 5.76 2.78
CA GLY A 520 1.91 4.37 2.57
C GLY A 520 0.59 4.04 1.86
N CYS A 521 -0.42 4.91 1.90
CA CYS A 521 -1.81 4.59 1.57
C CYS A 521 -2.50 5.72 0.77
N TYR A 522 -1.99 5.96 -0.45
CA TYR A 522 -2.33 7.13 -1.26
C TYR A 522 -3.42 6.89 -2.30
N THR A 523 -4.67 6.90 -1.86
CA THR A 523 -5.78 7.21 -2.79
C THR A 523 -6.06 8.69 -2.93
N LEU A 524 -5.22 9.55 -2.35
CA LEU A 524 -5.60 10.93 -2.10
C LEU A 524 -5.32 11.89 -3.28
N GLY A 525 -5.33 11.38 -4.52
CA GLY A 525 -5.16 12.18 -5.73
C GLY A 525 -6.38 12.33 -6.64
N VAL A 526 -7.46 11.55 -6.47
CA VAL A 526 -8.46 11.38 -7.55
C VAL A 526 -9.81 12.07 -7.29
N LEU A 527 -10.03 12.69 -6.12
CA LEU A 527 -11.29 13.41 -5.84
C LEU A 527 -11.07 14.92 -5.64
N PRO A 528 -11.58 15.78 -6.55
CA PRO A 528 -11.65 17.23 -6.37
C PRO A 528 -12.58 17.64 -5.20
N PRO A 529 -12.40 18.85 -4.61
CA PRO A 529 -11.67 19.99 -5.17
C PRO A 529 -10.46 20.52 -4.33
N VAL A 530 -9.29 20.55 -5.01
CA VAL A 530 -8.25 21.62 -5.18
C VAL A 530 -7.20 22.08 -4.10
N ASN A 531 -5.96 22.30 -4.62
CA ASN A 531 -4.91 23.35 -4.39
C ASN A 531 -3.70 23.19 -3.40
N THR A 532 -2.48 23.05 -3.98
CA THR A 532 -1.25 22.25 -3.64
C THR A 532 -0.25 22.81 -2.58
N VAL A 533 0.21 22.03 -1.57
CA VAL A 533 1.47 22.22 -0.79
C VAL A 533 2.09 20.86 -0.37
N GLN A 534 3.41 20.73 -0.56
CA GLN A 534 4.24 19.58 -0.15
C GLN A 534 4.51 19.58 1.36
N THR A 535 4.48 18.40 1.97
CA THR A 535 5.20 18.13 3.23
C THR A 535 6.11 16.95 3.00
N CYS A 536 7.43 17.19 3.01
CA CYS A 536 8.40 16.14 3.30
C CYS A 536 8.37 15.91 4.82
N LEU A 537 8.05 14.69 5.23
CA LEU A 537 8.53 14.13 6.48
C LEU A 537 9.08 12.74 6.19
#